data_AF-A0A6G4WPL0-F1
#
_entry.id   AF-A0A6G4WPL0-F1
#
_cell.length_a   1.000
_cell.length_b   1.000
_cell.length_c   1.000
_cell.angle_alpha   90.00
_cell.angle_beta   90.00
_cell.angle_gamma   90.00
#
_symmetry.space_group_name_H-M   'P 1'
#
loop_
_entity.id
_entity.type
_entity.pdbx_description
1 polymer ?
#
loop_
_entity_poly.entity_id
_entity_poly.type
_entity_poly.pdbx_seq_one_letter_code
_entity_poly.pdbx_strand_id
1 'polypeptide(L)'
;STVQKYFYRWRDEGLLRAISNELVMAAREREGREASPTAGVIDSQSVKTTESGGIRGFDAGKKVMGRKRHIVVDTLGLLVSLVIHAADIQDRDGAPAVLKSILKRWPWLRHVFADGGYAGPKLKGALQKVGKFTLEIIKRTDAIKGFEVLPRRWVVERTFAWLGRCRRLAKDFERTIA
;
A
#
# COMPACT_ATOMS: atom_id res chain seq x y z
N SER A 1 -1.43 -28.60 -10.76
CA SER A 1 -2.60 -28.13 -11.55
C SER A 1 -2.16 -27.06 -12.54
N THR A 2 -2.63 -27.13 -13.78
CA THR A 2 -2.28 -26.20 -14.88
C THR A 2 -2.65 -24.74 -14.58
N VAL A 3 -3.72 -24.51 -13.81
CA VAL A 3 -4.19 -23.17 -13.42
C VAL A 3 -3.19 -22.46 -12.50
N GLN A 4 -2.65 -23.17 -11.50
CA GLN A 4 -1.66 -22.62 -10.58
C GLN A 4 -0.38 -22.20 -11.32
N LYS A 5 0.06 -22.99 -12.30
CA LYS A 5 1.21 -22.68 -13.15
C LYS A 5 0.99 -21.38 -13.93
N TYR A 6 -0.17 -21.22 -14.56
CA TYR A 6 -0.49 -19.98 -15.28
C TYR A 6 -0.58 -18.77 -14.34
N PHE A 7 -1.18 -18.93 -13.17
CA PHE A 7 -1.26 -17.86 -12.18
C PHE A 7 0.13 -17.35 -11.78
N TYR A 8 1.04 -18.25 -11.39
CA TYR A 8 2.40 -17.84 -11.02
C TYR A 8 3.17 -17.25 -12.20
N ARG A 9 3.03 -17.82 -13.40
CA ARG A 9 3.63 -17.24 -14.60
C ARG A 9 3.15 -15.80 -14.83
N TRP A 10 1.85 -15.55 -14.79
CA TRP A 10 1.28 -14.21 -14.98
C TRP A 10 1.65 -13.23 -13.87
N ARG A 11 1.81 -13.71 -12.63
CA ARG A 11 2.34 -12.90 -11.54
C ARG A 11 3.79 -12.50 -11.82
N ASP A 12 4.63 -13.48 -12.15
CA ASP A 12 6.08 -13.30 -12.31
C ASP A 12 6.42 -12.45 -13.55
N GLU A 13 5.64 -12.59 -14.62
CA GLU A 13 5.71 -11.75 -15.82
C GLU A 13 5.10 -10.35 -15.62
N GLY A 14 4.45 -10.10 -14.48
CA GLY A 14 3.82 -8.82 -14.16
C GLY A 14 2.51 -8.54 -14.91
N LEU A 15 1.93 -9.53 -15.59
CA LEU A 15 0.68 -9.38 -16.35
C LEU A 15 -0.49 -8.92 -15.46
N LEU A 16 -0.63 -9.50 -14.26
CA LEU A 16 -1.69 -9.09 -13.33
C LEU A 16 -1.53 -7.62 -12.91
N ARG A 17 -0.29 -7.15 -12.75
CA ARG A 17 0.01 -5.74 -12.45
C ARG A 17 -0.32 -4.85 -13.65
N ALA A 18 0.00 -5.28 -14.87
CA ALA A 18 -0.36 -4.54 -16.08
C ALA A 18 -1.88 -4.37 -16.21
N ILE A 19 -2.64 -5.45 -16.08
CA ILE A 19 -4.11 -5.42 -16.09
C ILE A 19 -4.64 -4.47 -15.02
N SER A 20 -4.12 -4.56 -13.79
CA SER A 20 -4.54 -3.67 -12.70
C SER A 20 -4.32 -2.20 -13.08
N ASN A 21 -3.18 -1.84 -13.69
CA ASN A 21 -2.91 -0.45 -14.07
C ASN A 21 -3.89 0.06 -15.13
N GLU A 22 -4.20 -0.74 -16.15
CA GLU A 22 -5.19 -0.39 -17.19
C GLU A 22 -6.57 -0.17 -16.56
N LEU A 23 -6.97 -1.04 -15.61
CA LEU A 23 -8.22 -0.88 -14.88
C LEU A 23 -8.25 0.38 -14.02
N VAL A 24 -7.12 0.75 -13.39
CA VAL A 24 -7.01 2.03 -12.66
C VAL A 24 -7.23 3.21 -13.60
N MET A 25 -6.55 3.23 -14.75
CA MET A 25 -6.69 4.33 -15.72
C MET A 25 -8.13 4.46 -16.21
N ALA A 26 -8.73 3.35 -16.65
CA ALA A 26 -10.12 3.34 -17.13
C ALA A 26 -11.13 3.74 -16.04
N ALA A 27 -10.94 3.30 -14.79
CA ALA A 27 -11.81 3.68 -13.70
C ALA A 27 -11.70 5.18 -13.37
N ARG A 28 -10.49 5.75 -13.46
CA ARG A 28 -10.28 7.19 -13.24
C ARG A 28 -10.95 8.04 -14.32
N GLU A 29 -10.80 7.66 -15.59
CA GLU A 29 -11.43 8.37 -16.70
C GLU A 29 -12.96 8.34 -16.60
N ARG A 30 -13.55 7.22 -16.19
CA ARG A 30 -15.00 7.10 -15.95
C ARG A 30 -15.50 8.03 -14.84
N GLU A 31 -14.66 8.33 -13.86
CA GLU A 31 -14.93 9.28 -12.77
C GLU A 31 -14.55 10.73 -13.14
N GLY A 32 -14.27 11.01 -14.42
CA GLY A 32 -13.92 12.34 -14.91
C GLY A 32 -12.54 12.82 -14.44
N ARG A 33 -11.63 11.90 -14.12
CA ARG A 33 -10.25 12.19 -13.71
C ARG A 33 -9.25 11.80 -14.80
N GLU A 34 -8.11 12.47 -14.80
CA GLU A 34 -6.95 12.06 -15.59
C GLU A 34 -6.54 10.61 -15.29
N ALA A 35 -6.25 9.84 -16.33
CA ALA A 35 -5.87 8.43 -16.25
C ALA A 35 -4.68 8.21 -15.30
N SER A 36 -3.67 9.07 -15.35
CA SER A 36 -2.54 9.03 -14.44
C SER A 36 -2.83 9.83 -13.16
N PRO A 37 -2.77 9.21 -11.96
CA PRO A 37 -2.88 9.93 -10.71
C PRO A 37 -1.64 10.80 -10.46
N THR A 38 -1.85 11.95 -9.83
CA THR A 38 -0.79 12.86 -9.34
C THR A 38 -0.63 12.81 -7.82
N ALA A 39 -1.66 12.33 -7.13
CA ALA A 39 -1.71 12.18 -5.68
C ALA A 39 -2.16 10.78 -5.28
N GLY A 40 -1.64 10.29 -4.16
CA GLY A 40 -2.01 9.01 -3.57
C GLY A 40 -1.96 9.03 -2.04
N VAL A 41 -2.47 7.97 -1.44
CA VAL A 41 -2.51 7.75 0.01
C VAL A 41 -1.73 6.49 0.31
N ILE A 42 -0.75 6.58 1.20
CA ILE A 42 0.09 5.46 1.64
C ILE A 42 -0.34 5.00 3.02
N ASP A 43 -0.49 3.69 3.18
CA ASP A 43 -0.69 3.08 4.49
C ASP A 43 -0.25 1.59 4.48
N SER A 44 -0.12 1.01 5.68
CA SER A 44 0.27 -0.37 5.87
C SER A 44 -0.72 -1.13 6.77
N GLN A 45 -0.98 -2.39 6.42
CA GLN A 45 -1.75 -3.28 7.27
C GLN A 45 -0.99 -4.57 7.57
N SER A 46 -0.87 -4.90 8.85
CA SER A 46 -0.28 -6.14 9.32
C SER A 46 -1.34 -7.25 9.30
N VAL A 47 -1.03 -8.36 8.67
CA VAL A 47 -1.89 -9.55 8.57
C VAL A 47 -1.15 -10.76 9.14
N LYS A 48 -1.89 -11.64 9.82
CA LYS A 48 -1.34 -12.88 10.37
C LYS A 48 -0.90 -13.81 9.24
N THR A 49 0.28 -14.40 9.38
CA THR A 49 0.72 -15.51 8.51
C THR A 49 0.25 -16.85 9.06
N THR A 50 0.21 -17.86 8.21
CA THR A 50 -0.01 -19.26 8.60
C THR A 50 1.31 -19.97 8.98
N GLU A 51 1.22 -21.27 9.26
CA GLU A 51 2.36 -22.14 9.59
C GLU A 51 3.30 -22.43 8.40
N SER A 52 2.95 -21.99 7.19
CA SER A 52 3.69 -22.20 5.94
C SER A 52 5.13 -21.63 5.93
N GLY A 53 5.55 -20.93 6.99
CA GLY A 53 6.90 -20.38 7.15
C GLY A 53 7.19 -19.15 6.29
N GLY A 54 8.47 -18.79 6.18
CA GLY A 54 8.95 -17.65 5.38
C GLY A 54 9.09 -16.33 6.15
N ILE A 55 9.29 -15.24 5.42
CA ILE A 55 9.49 -13.89 5.98
C ILE A 55 8.28 -13.53 6.85
N ARG A 56 8.50 -13.19 8.11
CA ARG A 56 7.47 -12.69 9.03
C ARG A 56 8.15 -11.93 10.16
N GLY A 57 7.39 -11.08 10.84
CA GLY A 57 7.84 -10.34 12.00
C GLY A 57 6.70 -10.05 12.95
N PHE A 58 7.05 -9.56 14.13
CA PHE A 58 6.08 -9.19 15.16
C PHE A 58 5.85 -7.68 15.16
N ASP A 59 4.64 -7.27 14.78
CA ASP A 59 4.17 -5.90 14.94
C ASP A 59 3.71 -5.71 16.39
N ALA A 60 4.54 -5.06 17.21
CA ALA A 60 4.23 -4.82 18.62
C ALA A 60 3.00 -3.90 18.81
N GLY A 61 2.80 -2.93 17.91
CA GLY A 61 1.68 -1.99 17.99
C GLY A 61 0.34 -2.66 17.71
N LYS A 62 0.30 -3.58 16.73
CA LYS A 62 -0.91 -4.32 16.37
C LYS A 62 -1.02 -5.69 17.08
N LYS A 63 0.04 -6.12 17.78
CA LYS A 63 0.20 -7.46 18.37
C LYS A 63 -0.03 -8.58 17.35
N VAL A 64 0.54 -8.40 16.15
CA VAL A 64 0.37 -9.33 15.02
C VAL A 64 1.72 -9.95 14.66
N MET A 65 1.78 -11.29 14.70
CA MET A 65 2.86 -12.05 14.06
C MET A 65 2.50 -12.30 12.59
N GLY A 66 3.23 -11.69 11.66
CA GLY A 66 3.00 -11.90 10.24
C GLY A 66 3.72 -10.93 9.31
N ARG A 67 3.01 -10.45 8.28
CA ARG A 67 3.54 -9.56 7.25
C ARG A 67 2.70 -8.29 7.15
N LYS A 68 3.32 -7.21 6.66
CA LYS A 68 2.66 -5.98 6.30
C LYS A 68 2.43 -5.92 4.81
N ARG A 69 1.19 -5.63 4.43
CA ARG A 69 0.86 -5.13 3.09
C ARG A 69 0.93 -3.62 3.10
N HIS A 70 1.93 -3.09 2.40
CA HIS A 70 2.19 -1.66 2.33
C HIS A 70 1.77 -1.17 0.95
N ILE A 71 0.68 -0.41 0.91
CA ILE A 71 0.03 -0.01 -0.34
C ILE A 71 0.09 1.49 -0.54
N VAL A 72 0.03 1.88 -1.81
CA VAL A 72 -0.40 3.20 -2.21
C VAL A 72 -1.64 3.05 -3.07
N VAL A 73 -2.67 3.80 -2.71
CA VAL A 73 -3.87 3.98 -3.51
C VAL A 73 -3.93 5.39 -4.06
N ASP A 74 -4.64 5.61 -5.15
CA ASP A 74 -4.94 6.97 -5.62
C ASP A 74 -6.01 7.65 -4.74
N THR A 75 -6.43 8.86 -5.13
CA THR A 75 -7.47 9.60 -4.41
C THR A 75 -8.88 8.99 -4.52
N LEU A 76 -9.11 8.03 -5.42
CA LEU A 76 -10.35 7.27 -5.53
C LEU A 76 -10.30 5.96 -4.72
N GLY A 77 -9.12 5.55 -4.25
CA GLY A 77 -8.90 4.29 -3.54
C GLY A 77 -8.54 3.12 -4.46
N LEU A 78 -8.12 3.42 -5.68
CA LEU A 78 -7.67 2.44 -6.64
C LEU A 78 -6.21 2.08 -6.34
N LEU A 79 -5.88 0.78 -6.32
CA LEU A 79 -4.55 0.30 -5.95
C LEU A 79 -3.51 0.66 -7.02
N VAL A 80 -2.52 1.49 -6.65
CA VAL A 80 -1.47 1.98 -7.54
C VAL A 80 -0.18 1.17 -7.36
N SER A 81 0.17 0.84 -6.13
CA SER A 81 1.28 -0.08 -5.85
C SER A 81 1.13 -0.78 -4.50
N LEU A 82 1.84 -1.90 -4.37
CA LEU A 82 1.86 -2.76 -3.19
C LEU A 82 3.26 -3.37 -3.05
N VAL A 83 3.76 -3.41 -1.81
CA VAL A 83 4.90 -4.23 -1.39
C VAL A 83 4.50 -5.00 -0.14
N ILE A 84 4.90 -6.27 -0.08
CA ILE A 84 4.77 -7.09 1.13
C ILE A 84 6.12 -7.17 1.82
N HIS A 85 6.14 -7.00 3.14
CA HIS A 85 7.35 -7.13 3.95
C HIS A 85 7.03 -7.67 5.34
N ALA A 86 8.05 -7.99 6.15
CA ALA A 86 7.84 -8.47 7.52
C ALA A 86 7.11 -7.41 8.38
N ALA A 87 6.27 -7.83 9.33
CA ALA A 87 5.40 -6.91 10.07
C ALA A 87 6.11 -6.08 11.16
N ASP A 88 7.31 -6.47 11.56
CA ASP A 88 8.18 -5.71 12.48
C ASP A 88 8.80 -4.46 11.85
N ILE A 89 8.82 -4.39 10.51
CA ILE A 89 9.31 -3.21 9.79
C ILE A 89 8.33 -2.04 10.01
N GLN A 90 8.87 -0.92 10.48
CA GLN A 90 8.10 0.30 10.69
C GLN A 90 7.67 0.93 9.37
N ASP A 91 6.55 1.65 9.39
CA ASP A 91 5.95 2.21 8.17
C ASP A 91 6.90 3.20 7.48
N ARG A 92 7.58 4.05 8.26
CA ARG A 92 8.63 4.95 7.77
C ARG A 92 9.80 4.24 7.07
N ASP A 93 10.09 2.99 7.43
CA ASP A 93 11.21 2.21 6.88
C ASP A 93 10.80 1.38 5.66
N GLY A 94 9.53 0.94 5.61
CA GLY A 94 8.97 0.26 4.45
C GLY A 94 8.57 1.18 3.30
N ALA A 95 8.20 2.44 3.60
CA ALA A 95 7.68 3.40 2.62
C ALA A 95 8.59 3.65 1.39
N PRO A 96 9.93 3.77 1.53
CA PRO A 96 10.80 4.01 0.37
C PRO A 96 10.69 2.95 -0.72
N ALA A 97 10.54 1.67 -0.34
CA ALA A 97 10.41 0.58 -1.30
C ALA A 97 9.10 0.69 -2.11
N VAL A 98 8.00 1.01 -1.43
CA VAL A 98 6.69 1.20 -2.08
C VAL A 98 6.73 2.41 -3.01
N LEU A 99 7.24 3.55 -2.55
CA LEU A 99 7.27 4.78 -3.34
C LEU A 99 8.22 4.66 -4.54
N LYS A 100 9.35 3.94 -4.41
CA LYS A 100 10.23 3.64 -5.54
C LYS A 100 9.51 2.83 -6.63
N SER A 101 8.68 1.86 -6.25
CA SER A 101 7.96 1.00 -7.21
C SER A 101 6.95 1.75 -8.07
N ILE A 102 6.45 2.90 -7.60
CA ILE A 102 5.47 3.75 -8.29
C ILE A 102 6.11 4.51 -9.46
N LEU A 103 7.38 4.92 -9.32
CA LEU A 103 8.06 5.84 -10.23
C LEU A 103 8.07 5.37 -11.69
N LYS A 104 8.15 4.05 -11.92
CA LYS A 104 8.21 3.48 -13.28
C LYS A 104 6.89 3.60 -14.02
N ARG A 105 5.76 3.38 -13.34
CA ARG A 105 4.43 3.29 -13.97
C ARG A 105 3.61 4.56 -13.81
N TRP A 106 3.82 5.26 -12.70
CA TRP A 106 3.05 6.44 -12.29
C TRP A 106 4.01 7.59 -11.97
N PRO A 107 4.77 8.08 -12.97
CA PRO A 107 5.78 9.11 -12.78
C PRO A 107 5.21 10.47 -12.36
N TRP A 108 3.89 10.67 -12.47
CA TRP A 108 3.25 11.91 -12.04
C TRP A 108 2.73 11.87 -10.61
N LEU A 109 2.65 10.67 -10.00
CA LEU A 109 2.27 10.53 -8.60
C LEU A 109 3.44 11.01 -7.73
N ARG A 110 3.31 12.24 -7.23
CA ARG A 110 4.35 12.95 -6.49
C ARG A 110 3.86 13.48 -5.15
N HIS A 111 2.55 13.66 -4.99
CA HIS A 111 1.94 14.03 -3.72
C HIS A 111 1.42 12.80 -2.98
N VAL A 112 1.84 12.59 -1.75
CA VAL A 112 1.48 11.40 -0.97
C VAL A 112 0.96 11.83 0.39
N PHE A 113 -0.29 11.47 0.69
CA PHE A 113 -0.88 11.64 2.01
C PHE A 113 -0.54 10.43 2.88
N ALA A 114 -0.13 10.69 4.13
CA ALA A 114 0.23 9.64 5.08
C ALA A 114 -0.16 10.06 6.51
N ASP A 115 -0.17 9.11 7.44
CA ASP A 115 -0.39 9.43 8.85
C ASP A 115 0.90 9.73 9.62
N GLY A 116 0.76 9.97 10.93
CA GLY A 116 1.88 10.27 11.82
C GLY A 116 2.97 9.20 11.87
N GLY A 117 2.68 7.95 11.50
CA GLY A 117 3.65 6.84 11.44
C GLY A 117 4.75 7.06 10.40
N TYR A 118 4.49 7.92 9.41
CA TYR A 118 5.41 8.28 8.32
C TYR A 118 6.17 9.58 8.59
N ALA A 119 5.94 10.24 9.73
CA ALA A 119 6.66 11.46 10.07
C ALA A 119 8.14 11.18 10.44
N GLY A 120 9.00 12.15 10.15
CA GLY A 120 10.39 12.19 10.65
C GLY A 120 11.47 12.37 9.58
N PRO A 121 12.67 12.80 9.99
CA PRO A 121 13.76 13.13 9.07
C PRO A 121 14.32 11.91 8.32
N LYS A 122 14.24 10.72 8.92
CA LYS A 122 14.74 9.46 8.32
C LYS A 122 14.05 9.17 6.98
N LEU A 123 12.72 9.20 6.95
CA LEU A 123 11.96 8.95 5.71
C LEU A 123 12.24 10.05 4.69
N LYS A 124 12.26 11.32 5.12
CA LYS A 124 12.56 12.45 4.23
C LYS A 124 13.93 12.27 3.53
N GLY A 125 14.98 11.90 4.28
CA GLY A 125 16.31 11.64 3.72
C GLY A 125 16.36 10.40 2.81
N ALA A 126 15.62 9.35 3.13
CA ALA A 126 15.50 8.17 2.26
C ALA A 126 14.82 8.52 0.93
N LEU A 127 13.75 9.32 0.97
CA LEU A 127 13.02 9.71 -0.24
C LEU A 127 13.83 10.61 -1.17
N GLN A 128 14.73 11.45 -0.65
CA GLN A 128 15.65 12.24 -1.49
C GLN A 128 16.49 11.37 -2.45
N LYS A 129 16.80 10.13 -2.06
CA LYS A 129 17.53 9.15 -2.90
C LYS A 129 16.63 8.38 -3.87
N VAL A 130 15.31 8.41 -3.66
CA VAL A 130 14.32 7.68 -4.45
C VAL A 130 13.72 8.58 -5.52
N GLY A 131 13.26 9.77 -5.14
CA GLY A 131 12.61 10.71 -6.04
C GLY A 131 12.01 11.89 -5.28
N LYS A 132 11.63 12.94 -6.00
CA LYS A 132 11.00 14.12 -5.40
C LYS A 132 9.54 13.79 -5.04
N PHE A 133 9.27 13.54 -3.77
CA PHE A 133 7.92 13.36 -3.25
C PHE A 133 7.56 14.48 -2.28
N THR A 134 6.32 14.97 -2.38
CA THR A 134 5.69 15.78 -1.34
C THR A 134 4.93 14.84 -0.42
N LEU A 135 5.43 14.66 0.80
CA LEU A 135 4.77 13.86 1.82
C LEU A 135 3.98 14.77 2.76
N GLU A 136 2.65 14.67 2.68
CA GLU A 136 1.73 15.42 3.53
C GLU A 136 1.26 14.52 4.69
N ILE A 137 1.69 14.86 5.91
CA ILE A 137 1.32 14.12 7.11
C ILE A 137 -0.01 14.66 7.65
N ILE A 138 -1.06 13.86 7.53
CA ILE A 138 -2.38 14.17 8.08
C ILE A 138 -2.44 13.68 9.52
N LYS A 139 -2.31 14.60 10.46
CA LYS A 139 -2.46 14.34 11.89
C LYS A 139 -3.93 14.49 12.31
N ARG A 140 -4.32 13.71 13.32
CA ARG A 140 -5.59 13.94 14.02
C ARG A 140 -5.42 15.16 14.92
N THR A 141 -6.43 16.03 15.00
CA THR A 141 -6.42 17.15 15.93
C THR A 141 -6.83 16.63 17.30
N ASP A 142 -5.91 16.63 18.28
CA ASP A 142 -6.15 16.09 19.62
C ASP A 142 -7.22 16.88 20.42
N ALA A 143 -7.62 18.06 19.94
CA ALA A 143 -8.60 18.93 20.59
C ALA A 143 -10.07 18.47 20.42
N ILE A 144 -10.35 17.55 19.50
CA ILE A 144 -11.74 17.17 19.15
C ILE A 144 -12.07 15.80 19.76
N LYS A 145 -12.99 15.78 20.74
CA LYS A 145 -13.58 14.54 21.26
C LYS A 145 -14.58 13.98 20.24
N GLY A 146 -14.20 12.95 19.50
CA GLY A 146 -15.11 12.25 18.58
C GLY A 146 -14.42 11.59 17.38
N PHE A 147 -15.21 10.96 16.52
CA PHE A 147 -14.75 10.48 15.21
C PHE A 147 -14.78 11.64 14.22
N GLU A 148 -13.62 12.07 13.75
CA GLU A 148 -13.47 13.06 12.68
C GLU A 148 -12.97 12.34 11.43
N VAL A 149 -13.66 12.52 10.30
CA VAL A 149 -13.21 12.01 9.01
C VAL A 149 -12.02 12.86 8.55
N LEU A 150 -10.82 12.31 8.69
CA LEU A 150 -9.62 12.93 8.15
C LEU A 150 -9.69 12.91 6.62
N PRO A 151 -9.71 14.06 5.93
CA PRO A 151 -9.82 14.11 4.49
C PRO A 151 -8.76 13.23 3.83
N ARG A 152 -9.17 12.42 2.85
CA ARG A 152 -8.30 11.56 2.00
C ARG A 152 -7.67 10.35 2.69
N ARG A 153 -7.39 10.36 4.01
CA ARG A 153 -6.80 9.21 4.72
C ARG A 153 -7.72 7.98 4.73
N TRP A 154 -9.02 8.16 4.93
CA TRP A 154 -9.97 7.05 5.04
C TRP A 154 -10.05 6.17 3.77
N VAL A 155 -9.59 6.67 2.63
CA VAL A 155 -9.69 5.99 1.33
C VAL A 155 -8.82 4.72 1.29
N VAL A 156 -7.61 4.77 1.83
CA VAL A 156 -6.72 3.59 1.91
C VAL A 156 -7.24 2.59 2.96
N GLU A 157 -7.80 3.09 4.07
CA GLU A 157 -8.41 2.27 5.11
C GLU A 157 -9.64 1.49 4.58
N ARG A 158 -10.48 2.13 3.75
CA ARG A 158 -11.58 1.47 3.03
C ARG A 158 -11.05 0.35 2.13
N THR A 159 -9.94 0.59 1.43
CA THR A 159 -9.32 -0.42 0.57
C THR A 159 -8.90 -1.64 1.40
N PHE A 160 -8.28 -1.43 2.56
CA PHE A 160 -7.98 -2.52 3.48
C PHE A 160 -9.21 -3.25 4.00
N ALA A 161 -10.29 -2.54 4.28
CA ALA A 161 -11.55 -3.15 4.70
C ALA A 161 -12.12 -4.08 3.62
N TRP A 162 -12.07 -3.68 2.35
CA TRP A 162 -12.46 -4.54 1.22
C TRP A 162 -11.58 -5.77 1.09
N LEU A 163 -10.25 -5.60 1.16
CA LEU A 163 -9.33 -6.73 1.14
C LEU A 163 -9.58 -7.68 2.32
N GLY A 164 -9.96 -7.16 3.50
CA GLY A 164 -10.32 -7.99 4.66
C GLY A 164 -11.60 -8.81 4.49
N ARG A 165 -12.53 -8.36 3.63
CA ARG A 165 -13.75 -9.11 3.29
C ARG A 165 -13.49 -10.24 2.30
N CYS A 166 -12.39 -10.20 1.56
CA CYS A 166 -11.95 -11.31 0.72
C CYS A 166 -11.31 -12.39 1.59
N ARG A 167 -11.98 -13.53 1.77
CA ARG A 167 -11.52 -14.66 2.61
C ARG A 167 -10.05 -15.04 2.39
N ARG A 168 -9.59 -15.02 1.13
CA ARG A 168 -8.21 -15.36 0.76
C ARG A 168 -7.14 -14.36 1.23
N LEU A 169 -7.55 -13.12 1.51
CA LEU A 169 -6.69 -12.00 1.88
C LEU A 169 -6.85 -11.60 3.36
N ALA A 170 -7.70 -12.29 4.12
CA ALA A 170 -7.88 -12.08 5.56
C ALA A 170 -6.67 -12.57 6.38
N LYS A 171 -5.91 -13.52 5.84
CA LYS A 171 -4.62 -14.01 6.35
C LYS A 171 -3.68 -14.24 5.18
N ASP A 172 -2.38 -14.20 5.46
CA ASP A 172 -1.38 -14.58 4.48
C ASP A 172 -1.06 -16.09 4.59
N PHE A 173 -1.39 -16.81 3.53
CA PHE A 173 -1.15 -18.24 3.40
C PHE A 173 0.15 -18.57 2.64
N GLU A 174 0.80 -17.57 2.02
CA GLU A 174 1.94 -17.79 1.14
C GLU A 174 3.24 -17.97 1.93
N ARG A 175 4.08 -18.92 1.50
CA ARG A 175 5.43 -19.10 2.04
C ARG A 175 6.39 -17.98 1.63
N THR A 176 6.14 -17.34 0.48
CA THR A 176 7.01 -16.31 -0.11
C THR A 176 6.28 -14.98 -0.29
N ILE A 177 7.04 -13.90 -0.49
CA ILE A 177 6.52 -12.54 -0.80
C ILE A 177 6.66 -12.16 -2.29
N ALA A 178 6.90 -13.16 -3.15
CA ALA A 178 7.04 -13.01 -4.60
C ALA A 178 5.70 -12.67 -5.28
#